data_AF-A0A934FKG3-F1
#
_entry.id   AF-A0A934FKG3-F1
#
_cell.length_a   1.000
_cell.length_b   1.000
_cell.length_c   1.000
_cell.angle_alpha   90.00
_cell.angle_beta   90.00
_cell.angle_gamma   90.00
#
_symmetry.space_group_name_H-M   'P 1'
#
loop_
_entity.id
_entity.type
_entity.pdbx_description
1 polymer ?
#
loop_
_entity_poly.entity_id
_entity_poly.type
_entity_poly.pdbx_seq_one_letter_code
_entity_poly.pdbx_strand_id
1 'polypeptide(L)'
;MKLPQLLLPLLASGFLTTAFADAVKDREGAVRKDKAEMQNDARWIYNDWHKGFAEAKRTGKPLLIVLRCVPCLSCMGLDASVLTSTALTPLLDQFVCVRLINANAIELAKFQFDYDLSFSTLFFNADGTLYGRYGSWSHQKDPTEKTTLGYQRSLEAALAIHTAYPVNKAALAGKQGSPTPFATPVEIPLLAGKYKRDLDWEGKVVGSCVHCHQIGDAYRSYYRDAGKPLPNDLIYPMPMPETVGVTLEPDHIAKVKSVVPGSIAAKAGVNPGDDFISVGGQLLLSIADFAWALHRAPESGPLAAKVKRGPSESPLTFTLPAGWRTKSDISKRVGTWPMRAMALGGMTLVDLPDSDRATRGLAKDKLALHVKGLGQYNKHAAAKNAGFQKDDVLLELNGKSARATEGELIGQILQSTRPGEKLKATVLRGDQRVELLLPMQ
;
A
#
# COMPACT_ATOMS: atom_id res chain seq x y z
N MET A 1 -3.86 67.34 -3.30
CA MET A 1 -4.10 66.33 -4.35
C MET A 1 -3.29 65.08 -4.03
N LYS A 2 -3.94 64.06 -3.44
CA LYS A 2 -3.36 62.72 -3.23
C LYS A 2 -4.17 61.74 -4.08
N LEU A 3 -3.49 61.02 -4.97
CA LEU A 3 -4.07 59.92 -5.76
C LEU A 3 -3.84 58.61 -5.00
N PRO A 4 -4.81 57.67 -4.92
CA PRO A 4 -4.61 56.41 -4.23
C PRO A 4 -4.03 55.34 -5.17
N GLN A 5 -2.97 54.64 -4.72
CA GLN A 5 -2.47 53.41 -5.33
C GLN A 5 -3.39 52.25 -4.94
N LEU A 6 -4.07 51.65 -5.92
CA LEU A 6 -4.73 50.37 -5.77
C LEU A 6 -3.70 49.25 -5.63
N LEU A 7 -3.67 48.59 -4.48
CA LEU A 7 -3.05 47.29 -4.29
C LEU A 7 -4.03 46.19 -4.74
N LEU A 8 -3.73 45.55 -5.86
CA LEU A 8 -4.38 44.30 -6.27
C LEU A 8 -3.96 43.18 -5.30
N PRO A 9 -4.89 42.40 -4.72
CA PRO A 9 -4.51 41.19 -4.00
C PRO A 9 -4.15 40.10 -5.02
N LEU A 10 -2.92 39.59 -4.91
CA LEU A 10 -2.49 38.37 -5.60
C LEU A 10 -3.37 37.21 -5.11
N LEU A 11 -4.32 36.77 -5.94
CA LEU A 11 -5.05 35.51 -5.78
C LEU A 11 -4.07 34.35 -5.94
N ALA A 12 -3.40 33.97 -4.86
CA ALA A 12 -2.67 32.72 -4.76
C ALA A 12 -3.69 31.58 -4.83
N SER A 13 -3.92 31.05 -6.03
CA SER A 13 -4.67 29.82 -6.26
C SER A 13 -3.90 28.67 -5.63
N GLY A 14 -4.25 28.34 -4.38
CA GLY A 14 -3.77 27.15 -3.71
C GLY A 14 -4.26 25.91 -4.45
N PHE A 15 -3.36 25.20 -5.11
CA PHE A 15 -3.61 23.86 -5.62
C PHE A 15 -3.96 22.95 -4.44
N LEU A 16 -5.25 22.64 -4.31
CA LEU A 16 -5.78 21.60 -3.44
C LEU A 16 -5.34 20.24 -4.00
N THR A 17 -4.38 19.59 -3.34
CA THR A 17 -4.11 18.17 -3.56
C THR A 17 -5.21 17.35 -2.88
N THR A 18 -6.32 17.19 -3.57
CA THR A 18 -7.25 16.09 -3.29
C THR A 18 -6.50 14.79 -3.53
N ALA A 19 -6.45 13.90 -2.54
CA ALA A 19 -5.80 12.59 -2.65
C ALA A 19 -6.59 11.63 -3.57
N PHE A 20 -6.77 12.00 -4.83
CA PHE A 20 -6.92 11.04 -5.90
C PHE A 20 -5.54 10.49 -6.20
N ALA A 21 -5.44 9.21 -6.56
CA ALA A 21 -4.22 8.73 -7.21
C ALA A 21 -3.96 9.60 -8.43
N ASP A 22 -2.79 10.25 -8.47
CA ASP A 22 -2.38 11.07 -9.59
C ASP A 22 -2.45 10.23 -10.87
N ALA A 23 -3.01 10.79 -11.93
CA ALA A 23 -3.27 10.10 -13.18
C ALA A 23 -2.93 11.00 -14.35
N VAL A 24 -2.65 10.40 -15.51
CA VAL A 24 -2.41 11.19 -16.73
C VAL A 24 -3.63 12.04 -17.09
N LYS A 25 -3.39 13.14 -17.80
CA LYS A 25 -4.44 14.10 -18.20
C LYS A 25 -5.54 13.43 -19.03
N ASP A 26 -5.15 12.62 -20.02
CA ASP A 26 -6.07 11.82 -20.83
C ASP A 26 -6.11 10.36 -20.34
N ARG A 27 -6.96 10.13 -19.34
CA ARG A 27 -7.14 8.83 -18.70
C ARG A 27 -7.68 7.77 -19.65
N GLU A 28 -8.67 8.14 -20.45
CA GLU A 28 -9.32 7.20 -21.37
C GLU A 28 -8.41 6.86 -22.54
N GLY A 29 -7.75 7.86 -23.13
CA GLY A 29 -6.76 7.64 -24.17
C GLY A 29 -5.63 6.73 -23.70
N ALA A 30 -5.13 6.88 -22.46
CA ALA A 30 -4.12 5.99 -21.92
C ALA A 30 -4.58 4.52 -21.82
N VAL A 31 -5.80 4.26 -21.32
CA VAL A 31 -6.36 2.90 -21.22
C VAL A 31 -6.59 2.28 -22.60
N ARG A 32 -7.14 3.06 -23.54
CA ARG A 32 -7.39 2.57 -24.91
C ARG A 32 -6.09 2.31 -25.67
N LYS A 33 -5.10 3.18 -25.51
CA LYS A 33 -3.76 3.01 -26.09
C LYS A 33 -3.09 1.75 -25.56
N ASP A 34 -3.12 1.53 -24.24
CA ASP A 34 -2.57 0.32 -23.62
C ASP A 34 -3.18 -0.96 -24.22
N LYS A 35 -4.51 -1.00 -24.39
CA LYS A 35 -5.14 -2.13 -25.10
C LYS A 35 -4.68 -2.25 -26.54
N ALA A 36 -4.67 -1.16 -27.30
CA ALA A 36 -4.32 -1.18 -28.72
C ALA A 36 -2.89 -1.71 -28.94
N GLU A 37 -1.94 -1.33 -28.08
CA GLU A 37 -0.55 -1.77 -28.14
C GLU A 37 -0.38 -3.22 -27.67
N MET A 38 -1.11 -3.64 -26.62
CA MET A 38 -0.82 -4.90 -25.92
C MET A 38 -1.73 -6.07 -26.29
N GLN A 39 -2.92 -5.84 -26.84
CA GLN A 39 -3.92 -6.92 -27.05
C GLN A 39 -3.47 -8.01 -28.03
N ASN A 40 -2.58 -7.66 -28.97
CA ASN A 40 -2.03 -8.56 -29.99
C ASN A 40 -0.51 -8.70 -29.87
N ASP A 41 0.06 -8.30 -28.73
CA ASP A 41 1.50 -8.40 -28.50
C ASP A 41 1.95 -9.88 -28.47
N ALA A 42 3.10 -10.17 -29.06
CA ALA A 42 3.60 -11.54 -29.19
C ALA A 42 4.09 -12.14 -27.86
N ARG A 43 4.48 -11.29 -26.89
CA ARG A 43 4.98 -11.69 -25.57
C ARG A 43 3.91 -11.64 -24.50
N TRP A 44 3.04 -10.62 -24.53
CA TRP A 44 2.11 -10.31 -23.45
C TRP A 44 0.69 -10.79 -23.75
N ILE A 45 0.20 -11.72 -22.93
CA ILE A 45 -1.22 -12.08 -22.90
C ILE A 45 -1.98 -10.97 -22.17
N TYR A 46 -2.92 -10.33 -22.86
CA TYR A 46 -3.64 -9.17 -22.34
C TYR A 46 -4.94 -9.54 -21.64
N ASN A 47 -5.08 -9.18 -20.36
CA ASN A 47 -6.27 -9.38 -19.51
C ASN A 47 -6.83 -10.81 -19.41
N ASP A 48 -6.05 -11.83 -19.82
CA ASP A 48 -6.47 -13.22 -19.79
C ASP A 48 -5.47 -14.08 -19.00
N TRP A 49 -5.58 -13.99 -17.68
CA TRP A 49 -4.72 -14.76 -16.79
C TRP A 49 -5.01 -16.26 -16.86
N HIS A 50 -6.22 -16.69 -17.25
CA HIS A 50 -6.56 -18.10 -17.46
C HIS A 50 -5.76 -18.68 -18.64
N LYS A 51 -5.74 -17.98 -19.78
CA LYS A 51 -4.87 -18.32 -20.92
C LYS A 51 -3.39 -18.31 -20.50
N GLY A 52 -2.99 -17.38 -19.65
CA GLY A 52 -1.65 -17.37 -19.04
C GLY A 52 -1.29 -18.68 -18.34
N PHE A 53 -2.14 -19.18 -17.43
CA PHE A 53 -1.91 -20.48 -16.78
C PHE A 53 -1.95 -21.65 -17.75
N ALA A 54 -2.87 -21.64 -18.72
CA ALA A 54 -2.95 -22.69 -19.73
C ALA A 54 -1.67 -22.76 -20.59
N GLU A 55 -1.14 -21.60 -20.98
CA GLU A 55 0.09 -21.48 -21.75
C GLU A 55 1.33 -21.84 -20.93
N ALA A 56 1.38 -21.47 -19.64
CA ALA A 56 2.43 -21.89 -18.72
C ALA A 56 2.45 -23.42 -18.57
N LYS A 57 1.27 -24.04 -18.47
CA LYS A 57 1.14 -25.50 -18.45
C LYS A 57 1.60 -26.15 -19.76
N ARG A 58 1.27 -25.55 -20.90
CA ARG A 58 1.63 -26.06 -22.24
C ARG A 58 3.13 -25.98 -22.50
N THR A 59 3.77 -24.88 -22.11
CA THR A 59 5.18 -24.60 -22.39
C THR A 59 6.13 -25.09 -21.30
N GLY A 60 5.62 -25.35 -20.09
CA GLY A 60 6.43 -25.63 -18.91
C GLY A 60 7.10 -24.39 -18.31
N LYS A 61 6.94 -23.21 -18.89
CA LYS A 61 7.53 -21.96 -18.37
C LYS A 61 6.82 -21.47 -17.11
N PRO A 62 7.50 -20.73 -16.22
CA PRO A 62 6.83 -20.00 -15.15
C PRO A 62 5.92 -18.90 -15.71
N LEU A 63 4.87 -18.58 -14.97
CA LEU A 63 3.93 -17.53 -15.29
C LEU A 63 4.29 -16.25 -14.53
N LEU A 64 4.34 -15.14 -15.24
CA LEU A 64 4.51 -13.79 -14.72
C LEU A 64 3.24 -13.00 -15.01
N ILE A 65 2.58 -12.48 -13.98
CA ILE A 65 1.39 -11.63 -14.12
C ILE A 65 1.69 -10.23 -13.58
N VAL A 66 1.75 -9.24 -14.47
CA VAL A 66 1.81 -7.82 -14.11
C VAL A 66 0.39 -7.29 -13.92
N LEU A 67 0.08 -6.84 -12.71
CA LEU A 67 -1.13 -6.11 -12.37
C LEU A 67 -0.84 -4.61 -12.42
N ARG A 68 -1.57 -3.89 -13.27
CA ARG A 68 -1.30 -2.48 -13.55
C ARG A 68 -2.57 -1.63 -13.55
N CYS A 69 -2.59 -0.58 -12.74
CA CYS A 69 -3.60 0.48 -12.86
C CYS A 69 -3.22 1.45 -13.99
N VAL A 70 -3.68 1.22 -15.21
CA VAL A 70 -3.73 2.30 -16.22
C VAL A 70 -4.98 3.12 -15.91
N PRO A 71 -4.92 4.44 -15.64
CA PRO A 71 -3.95 5.46 -16.05
C PRO A 71 -3.12 6.09 -14.90
N CYS A 72 -2.95 5.37 -13.78
CA CYS A 72 -2.28 5.88 -12.59
C CYS A 72 -0.84 6.31 -12.91
N LEU A 73 -0.40 7.50 -12.49
CA LEU A 73 0.98 7.98 -12.70
C LEU A 73 1.99 7.22 -11.85
N SER A 74 1.60 6.79 -10.65
CA SER A 74 2.44 5.96 -9.79
C SER A 74 2.90 4.69 -10.51
N CYS A 75 4.19 4.39 -10.40
CA CYS A 75 4.88 3.29 -11.08
C CYS A 75 4.87 3.34 -12.62
N MET A 76 4.45 4.45 -13.26
CA MET A 76 4.41 4.54 -14.72
C MET A 76 5.80 4.42 -15.35
N GLY A 77 6.84 5.01 -14.74
CA GLY A 77 8.22 4.87 -15.20
C GLY A 77 8.70 3.41 -15.21
N LEU A 78 8.48 2.68 -14.12
CA LEU A 78 8.77 1.24 -14.04
C LEU A 78 7.98 0.43 -15.07
N ASP A 79 6.67 0.66 -15.17
CA ASP A 79 5.79 -0.05 -16.11
C ASP A 79 6.29 0.11 -17.55
N ALA A 80 6.62 1.33 -17.95
CA ALA A 80 7.22 1.61 -19.26
C ALA A 80 8.54 0.85 -19.44
N SER A 81 9.45 0.89 -18.46
CA SER A 81 10.72 0.16 -18.53
C SER A 81 10.53 -1.36 -18.61
N VAL A 82 9.55 -1.93 -17.92
CA VAL A 82 9.25 -3.38 -18.01
C VAL A 82 8.77 -3.78 -19.40
N LEU A 83 8.01 -2.90 -20.07
CA LEU A 83 7.51 -3.15 -21.42
C LEU A 83 8.58 -2.93 -22.50
N THR A 84 9.49 -1.97 -22.34
CA THR A 84 10.39 -1.52 -23.43
C THR A 84 11.87 -1.86 -23.22
N SER A 85 12.31 -2.23 -22.01
CA SER A 85 13.73 -2.46 -21.73
C SER A 85 14.25 -3.72 -22.42
N THR A 86 15.26 -3.56 -23.28
CA THR A 86 15.96 -4.68 -23.91
C THR A 86 16.76 -5.51 -22.91
N ALA A 87 17.20 -4.93 -21.80
CA ALA A 87 17.93 -5.63 -20.75
C ALA A 87 17.06 -6.69 -20.04
N LEU A 88 15.74 -6.49 -19.97
CA LEU A 88 14.81 -7.45 -19.37
C LEU A 88 14.36 -8.54 -20.33
N THR A 89 14.49 -8.32 -21.65
CA THR A 89 13.97 -9.23 -22.68
C THR A 89 14.46 -10.68 -22.52
N PRO A 90 15.77 -10.97 -22.32
CA PRO A 90 16.23 -12.35 -22.16
C PRO A 90 15.64 -13.09 -20.95
N LEU A 91 15.26 -12.36 -19.90
CA LEU A 91 14.61 -12.93 -18.73
C LEU A 91 13.11 -13.10 -19.00
N LEU A 92 12.44 -12.08 -19.54
CA LEU A 92 11.01 -12.11 -19.85
C LEU A 92 10.65 -13.21 -20.85
N ASP A 93 11.52 -13.51 -21.82
CA ASP A 93 11.29 -14.59 -22.80
C ASP A 93 11.26 -15.99 -22.17
N GLN A 94 11.74 -16.13 -20.92
CA GLN A 94 11.66 -17.37 -20.14
C GLN A 94 10.35 -17.50 -19.36
N PHE A 95 9.49 -16.48 -19.36
CA PHE A 95 8.16 -16.53 -18.74
C PHE A 95 7.05 -16.60 -19.79
N VAL A 96 5.89 -17.10 -19.36
CA VAL A 96 4.62 -16.68 -19.95
C VAL A 96 4.25 -15.36 -19.28
N CYS A 97 4.11 -14.29 -20.06
CA CYS A 97 3.86 -12.95 -19.54
C CYS A 97 2.38 -12.57 -19.71
N VAL A 98 1.73 -12.15 -18.63
CA VAL A 98 0.36 -11.64 -18.64
C VAL A 98 0.39 -10.19 -18.18
N ARG A 99 -0.24 -9.30 -18.95
CA ARG A 99 -0.55 -7.92 -18.53
C ARG A 99 -2.03 -7.88 -18.14
N LEU A 100 -2.30 -7.62 -16.86
CA LEU A 100 -3.63 -7.62 -16.28
C LEU A 100 -3.96 -6.22 -15.75
N ILE A 101 -4.84 -5.51 -16.46
CA ILE A 101 -5.33 -4.19 -16.06
C ILE A 101 -6.77 -4.23 -15.53
N ASN A 102 -7.52 -5.30 -15.84
CA ASN A 102 -8.87 -5.50 -15.34
C ASN A 102 -8.85 -6.15 -13.95
N ALA A 103 -8.89 -5.35 -12.89
CA ALA A 103 -8.99 -5.88 -11.53
C ALA A 103 -10.37 -6.50 -11.23
N ASN A 104 -11.43 -6.11 -11.94
CA ASN A 104 -12.82 -6.49 -11.62
C ASN A 104 -13.04 -8.02 -11.58
N ALA A 105 -12.28 -8.77 -12.39
CA ALA A 105 -12.44 -10.19 -12.59
C ALA A 105 -11.35 -11.05 -11.90
N ILE A 106 -10.47 -10.46 -11.08
CA ILE A 106 -9.43 -11.23 -10.39
C ILE A 106 -10.05 -12.12 -9.30
N GLU A 107 -9.47 -13.30 -9.11
CA GLU A 107 -9.78 -14.16 -7.96
C GLU A 107 -9.05 -13.64 -6.71
N LEU A 108 -9.79 -13.09 -5.75
CA LEU A 108 -9.25 -12.44 -4.56
C LEU A 108 -8.43 -13.38 -3.65
N ALA A 109 -8.71 -14.69 -3.67
CA ALA A 109 -7.90 -15.68 -2.96
C ALA A 109 -6.53 -15.90 -3.63
N LYS A 110 -6.43 -15.71 -4.94
CA LYS A 110 -5.20 -15.94 -5.73
C LYS A 110 -4.35 -14.68 -5.87
N PHE A 111 -5.01 -13.54 -6.12
CA PHE A 111 -4.35 -12.27 -6.44
C PHE A 111 -4.29 -11.34 -5.23
N GLN A 112 -3.60 -11.77 -4.17
CA GLN A 112 -3.34 -10.92 -3.01
C GLN A 112 -1.99 -10.25 -3.14
N PHE A 113 -1.97 -8.93 -3.15
CA PHE A 113 -0.79 -8.07 -3.17
C PHE A 113 -1.12 -6.77 -2.43
N ASP A 114 -0.18 -5.84 -2.37
CA ASP A 114 -0.47 -4.53 -1.81
C ASP A 114 -1.39 -3.76 -2.76
N TYR A 115 -2.70 -3.78 -2.48
CA TYR A 115 -3.71 -3.16 -3.34
C TYR A 115 -3.55 -1.64 -3.49
N ASP A 116 -2.76 -1.00 -2.65
CA ASP A 116 -2.46 0.43 -2.76
C ASP A 116 -1.33 0.72 -3.77
N LEU A 117 -0.67 -0.32 -4.30
CA LEU A 117 0.29 -0.17 -5.39
C LEU A 117 -0.40 -0.13 -6.76
N SER A 118 0.08 0.76 -7.62
CA SER A 118 -0.39 0.91 -8.99
C SER A 118 0.30 -0.04 -9.98
N PHE A 119 1.34 -0.75 -9.53
CA PHE A 119 2.07 -1.80 -10.24
C PHE A 119 2.43 -2.91 -9.26
N SER A 120 2.12 -4.16 -9.61
CA SER A 120 2.58 -5.34 -8.88
C SER A 120 2.80 -6.49 -9.85
N THR A 121 3.75 -7.38 -9.55
CA THR A 121 3.95 -8.61 -10.32
C THR A 121 3.83 -9.81 -9.40
N LEU A 122 3.10 -10.83 -9.84
CA LEU A 122 3.03 -12.12 -9.19
C LEU A 122 3.65 -13.18 -10.10
N PHE A 123 4.49 -14.04 -9.51
CA PHE A 123 5.17 -15.12 -10.22
C PHE A 123 4.59 -16.46 -9.80
N PHE A 124 4.20 -17.32 -10.74
CA PHE A 124 3.54 -18.59 -10.45
C PHE A 124 4.19 -19.76 -11.21
N ASN A 125 4.07 -20.96 -10.64
CA ASN A 125 4.05 -22.18 -11.41
C ASN A 125 2.69 -22.34 -12.14
N ALA A 126 2.66 -23.11 -13.23
CA ALA A 126 1.44 -23.46 -13.94
C ALA A 126 0.37 -24.17 -13.09
N ASP A 127 0.77 -24.84 -12.00
CA ASP A 127 -0.17 -25.49 -11.07
C ASP A 127 -0.83 -24.53 -10.06
N GLY A 128 -0.54 -23.23 -10.14
CA GLY A 128 -1.06 -22.21 -9.24
C GLY A 128 -0.19 -21.95 -8.00
N THR A 129 0.95 -22.65 -7.85
CA THR A 129 1.91 -22.36 -6.77
C THR A 129 2.53 -20.97 -6.97
N LEU A 130 2.34 -20.06 -6.02
CA LEU A 130 2.94 -18.72 -6.07
C LEU A 130 4.42 -18.78 -5.63
N TYR A 131 5.31 -18.30 -6.50
CA TYR A 131 6.74 -18.16 -6.25
C TYR A 131 7.06 -16.90 -5.45
N GLY A 132 6.30 -15.83 -5.65
CA GLY A 132 6.39 -14.63 -4.84
C GLY A 132 5.85 -13.41 -5.57
N ARG A 133 6.15 -12.25 -4.99
CA ARG A 133 5.58 -10.96 -5.39
C ARG A 133 6.68 -9.97 -5.70
N TYR A 134 6.37 -8.99 -6.53
CA TYR A 134 7.15 -7.77 -6.67
C TYR A 134 6.21 -6.56 -6.63
N GLY A 135 6.66 -5.50 -5.97
CA GLY A 135 6.01 -4.20 -5.91
C GLY A 135 7.00 -3.20 -5.32
N SER A 136 6.95 -1.94 -5.73
CA SER A 136 7.95 -0.96 -5.30
C SER A 136 7.32 0.34 -4.84
N TRP A 137 7.47 0.60 -3.54
CA TRP A 137 7.07 1.86 -2.92
C TRP A 137 7.96 3.04 -3.34
N SER A 138 9.19 2.78 -3.81
CA SER A 138 10.04 3.82 -4.41
C SER A 138 9.41 4.34 -5.71
N HIS A 139 9.09 3.45 -6.64
CA HIS A 139 8.41 3.78 -7.91
C HIS A 139 6.97 4.29 -7.71
N GLN A 140 6.30 3.87 -6.63
CA GLN A 140 4.97 4.38 -6.29
C GLN A 140 5.02 5.87 -5.91
N LYS A 141 6.10 6.30 -5.23
CA LYS A 141 6.31 7.67 -4.76
C LYS A 141 6.89 8.59 -5.84
N ASP A 142 7.76 8.06 -6.69
CA ASP A 142 8.32 8.79 -7.83
C ASP A 142 7.84 8.17 -9.16
N PRO A 143 6.87 8.80 -9.84
CA PRO A 143 6.33 8.26 -11.09
C PRO A 143 7.35 8.27 -12.25
N THR A 144 8.47 9.00 -12.10
CA THR A 144 9.53 9.10 -13.10
C THR A 144 10.68 8.12 -12.88
N GLU A 145 10.74 7.48 -11.71
CA GLU A 145 11.69 6.42 -11.42
C GLU A 145 11.47 5.24 -12.38
N LYS A 146 12.57 4.77 -12.98
CA LYS A 146 12.59 3.81 -14.10
C LYS A 146 13.51 2.64 -13.85
N THR A 147 14.20 2.60 -12.71
CA THR A 147 15.23 1.62 -12.39
C THR A 147 14.64 0.21 -12.30
N THR A 148 15.15 -0.70 -13.13
CA THR A 148 14.65 -2.09 -13.20
C THR A 148 15.53 -3.09 -12.46
N LEU A 149 16.62 -2.67 -11.81
CA LEU A 149 17.60 -3.62 -11.25
C LEU A 149 17.00 -4.54 -10.18
N GLY A 150 16.18 -4.00 -9.27
CA GLY A 150 15.44 -4.82 -8.32
C GLY A 150 14.46 -5.78 -9.01
N TYR A 151 13.78 -5.33 -10.08
CA TYR A 151 12.86 -6.17 -10.84
C TYR A 151 13.57 -7.31 -11.58
N GLN A 152 14.72 -7.02 -12.19
CA GLN A 152 15.57 -7.99 -12.86
C GLN A 152 15.97 -9.13 -11.90
N ARG A 153 16.42 -8.77 -10.69
CA ARG A 153 16.79 -9.77 -9.67
C ARG A 153 15.61 -10.62 -9.21
N SER A 154 14.41 -10.04 -9.16
CA SER A 154 13.19 -10.79 -8.87
C SER A 154 12.83 -11.79 -9.97
N LEU A 155 13.05 -11.43 -11.25
CA LEU A 155 12.90 -12.36 -12.38
C LEU A 155 13.89 -13.52 -12.27
N GLU A 156 15.17 -13.22 -12.04
CA GLU A 156 16.23 -14.22 -11.85
C GLU A 156 15.90 -15.17 -10.69
N ALA A 157 15.45 -14.63 -9.55
CA ALA A 157 15.03 -15.43 -8.40
C ALA A 157 13.81 -16.31 -8.69
N ALA A 158 12.81 -15.79 -9.41
CA ALA A 158 11.65 -16.58 -9.82
C ALA A 158 12.03 -17.74 -10.77
N LEU A 159 12.97 -17.52 -11.70
CA LEU A 159 13.51 -18.56 -12.58
C LEU A 159 14.30 -19.62 -11.79
N ALA A 160 15.11 -19.20 -10.81
CA ALA A 160 15.83 -20.12 -9.94
C ALA A 160 14.87 -20.99 -9.10
N ILE A 161 13.81 -20.39 -8.56
CA ILE A 161 12.74 -21.11 -7.86
C ILE A 161 12.06 -22.11 -8.81
N HIS A 162 11.74 -21.70 -10.03
CA HIS A 162 11.11 -22.56 -11.02
C HIS A 162 11.98 -23.76 -11.40
N THR A 163 13.28 -23.54 -11.61
CA THR A 163 14.25 -24.58 -11.94
C THR A 163 14.34 -25.65 -10.84
N ALA A 164 14.21 -25.25 -9.57
CA ALA A 164 14.23 -26.16 -8.43
C ALA A 164 12.86 -26.80 -8.12
N TYR A 165 11.81 -26.50 -8.88
CA TYR A 165 10.47 -27.02 -8.65
C TYR A 165 10.34 -28.47 -9.17
N PRO A 166 9.68 -29.40 -8.45
CA PRO A 166 8.87 -29.21 -7.23
C PRO A 166 9.61 -29.40 -5.90
N VAL A 167 10.94 -29.59 -5.89
CA VAL A 167 11.71 -29.88 -4.66
C VAL A 167 11.51 -28.78 -3.60
N ASN A 168 11.41 -27.53 -4.02
CA ASN A 168 11.21 -26.38 -3.13
C ASN A 168 9.73 -26.04 -2.83
N LYS A 169 8.74 -26.82 -3.31
CA LYS A 169 7.31 -26.48 -3.18
C LYS A 169 6.86 -26.20 -1.75
N ALA A 170 7.35 -26.98 -0.78
CA ALA A 170 7.01 -26.80 0.63
C ALA A 170 7.44 -25.42 1.19
N ALA A 171 8.59 -24.90 0.74
CA ALA A 171 9.10 -23.58 1.16
C ALA A 171 8.31 -22.40 0.58
N LEU A 172 7.37 -22.66 -0.34
CA LEU A 172 6.52 -21.65 -0.99
C LEU A 172 5.11 -21.61 -0.40
N ALA A 173 4.72 -22.56 0.46
CA ALA A 173 3.35 -22.70 0.95
C ALA A 173 2.82 -21.42 1.63
N GLY A 174 3.66 -20.73 2.41
CA GLY A 174 3.28 -19.49 3.11
C GLY A 174 3.03 -18.29 2.19
N LYS A 175 3.36 -18.39 0.89
CA LYS A 175 3.17 -17.31 -0.08
C LYS A 175 1.72 -17.22 -0.57
N GLN A 176 0.97 -18.31 -0.49
CA GLN A 176 -0.40 -18.36 -0.99
C GLN A 176 -1.32 -17.41 -0.22
N GLY A 177 -2.24 -16.79 -0.95
CA GLY A 177 -3.30 -15.98 -0.35
C GLY A 177 -4.18 -16.81 0.58
N SER A 178 -4.74 -16.18 1.61
CA SER A 178 -5.75 -16.82 2.46
C SER A 178 -7.13 -16.74 1.83
N PRO A 179 -8.07 -17.63 2.20
CA PRO A 179 -9.46 -17.51 1.78
C PRO A 179 -10.02 -16.11 2.06
N THR A 180 -10.79 -15.60 1.11
CA THR A 180 -11.43 -14.29 1.20
C THR A 180 -12.95 -14.44 1.29
N PRO A 181 -13.67 -13.54 1.98
CA PRO A 181 -15.13 -13.58 2.07
C PRO A 181 -15.86 -13.46 0.72
N PHE A 182 -15.18 -12.89 -0.29
CA PHE A 182 -15.69 -12.68 -1.64
C PHE A 182 -14.74 -13.31 -2.65
N ALA A 183 -15.26 -13.86 -3.74
CA ALA A 183 -14.42 -14.48 -4.77
C ALA A 183 -13.79 -13.42 -5.66
N THR A 184 -14.54 -12.38 -6.02
CA THR A 184 -14.07 -11.30 -6.90
C THR A 184 -14.39 -9.90 -6.36
N PRO A 185 -13.68 -8.83 -6.80
CA PRO A 185 -13.94 -7.47 -6.32
C PRO A 185 -15.38 -7.00 -6.50
N VAL A 186 -16.02 -7.36 -7.61
CA VAL A 186 -17.39 -6.91 -7.93
C VAL A 186 -18.48 -7.57 -7.09
N GLU A 187 -18.11 -8.52 -6.22
CA GLU A 187 -19.00 -9.11 -5.22
C GLU A 187 -18.94 -8.39 -3.86
N ILE A 188 -17.92 -7.55 -3.63
CA ILE A 188 -17.80 -6.83 -2.35
C ILE A 188 -18.91 -5.76 -2.29
N PRO A 189 -19.70 -5.65 -1.20
CA PRO A 189 -20.90 -4.82 -1.15
C PRO A 189 -20.74 -3.37 -1.61
N LEU A 190 -19.60 -2.72 -1.34
CA LEU A 190 -19.35 -1.33 -1.77
C LEU A 190 -19.25 -1.19 -3.30
N LEU A 191 -18.82 -2.25 -3.99
CA LEU A 191 -18.54 -2.30 -5.43
C LEU A 191 -19.65 -3.02 -6.21
N ALA A 192 -20.37 -3.93 -5.56
CA ALA A 192 -21.46 -4.68 -6.15
C ALA A 192 -22.53 -3.78 -6.78
N GLY A 193 -23.02 -4.16 -7.96
CA GLY A 193 -24.00 -3.41 -8.73
C GLY A 193 -23.47 -2.15 -9.43
N LYS A 194 -22.30 -1.62 -9.03
CA LYS A 194 -21.65 -0.47 -9.69
C LYS A 194 -20.73 -0.89 -10.84
N TYR A 195 -20.12 -2.06 -10.70
CA TYR A 195 -19.15 -2.60 -11.65
C TYR A 195 -19.59 -3.96 -12.18
N LYS A 196 -19.19 -4.27 -13.41
CA LYS A 196 -19.33 -5.60 -14.03
C LYS A 196 -17.98 -6.29 -14.06
N ARG A 197 -17.96 -7.61 -14.32
CA ARG A 197 -16.70 -8.37 -14.46
C ARG A 197 -15.84 -7.86 -15.62
N ASP A 198 -16.47 -7.53 -16.74
CA ASP A 198 -15.79 -7.05 -17.94
C ASP A 198 -15.77 -5.53 -17.98
N LEU A 199 -14.68 -4.98 -18.53
CA LEU A 199 -14.54 -3.56 -18.79
C LEU A 199 -15.43 -3.14 -19.98
N ASP A 200 -16.04 -1.96 -19.87
CA ASP A 200 -16.90 -1.38 -20.89
C ASP A 200 -16.07 -0.72 -22.00
N TRP A 201 -15.48 -1.53 -22.87
CA TRP A 201 -14.61 -1.07 -23.96
C TRP A 201 -15.34 -0.22 -25.01
N GLU A 202 -16.61 -0.50 -25.26
CA GLU A 202 -17.45 0.24 -26.22
C GLU A 202 -18.04 1.52 -25.62
N GLY A 203 -18.07 1.62 -24.29
CA GLY A 203 -18.55 2.78 -23.55
C GLY A 203 -17.50 3.37 -22.62
N LYS A 204 -17.83 3.48 -21.33
CA LYS A 204 -17.04 4.22 -20.34
C LYS A 204 -15.98 3.35 -19.67
N VAL A 205 -14.98 2.93 -20.43
CA VAL A 205 -13.93 1.99 -19.97
C VAL A 205 -13.30 2.40 -18.63
N VAL A 206 -12.91 3.67 -18.48
CA VAL A 206 -12.28 4.17 -17.23
C VAL A 206 -13.25 4.08 -16.05
N GLY A 207 -14.52 4.47 -16.26
CA GLY A 207 -15.55 4.42 -15.22
C GLY A 207 -16.01 3.00 -14.87
N SER A 208 -15.71 2.02 -15.72
CA SER A 208 -16.05 0.61 -15.52
C SER A 208 -14.98 -0.20 -14.77
N CYS A 209 -13.81 0.39 -14.48
CA CYS A 209 -12.72 -0.30 -13.82
C CYS A 209 -12.76 -0.08 -12.30
N VAL A 210 -12.66 -1.18 -11.54
CA VAL A 210 -12.32 -1.17 -10.12
C VAL A 210 -10.82 -0.92 -10.01
N HIS A 211 -10.43 0.19 -9.41
CA HIS A 211 -9.03 0.45 -9.08
C HIS A 211 -8.58 -0.49 -7.96
N CYS A 212 -7.34 -1.00 -8.00
CA CYS A 212 -6.84 -1.98 -7.03
C CYS A 212 -7.10 -1.57 -5.57
N HIS A 213 -6.82 -0.30 -5.20
CA HIS A 213 -7.00 0.16 -3.82
C HIS A 213 -8.46 0.13 -3.36
N GLN A 214 -9.42 0.23 -4.28
CA GLN A 214 -10.84 0.15 -3.95
C GLN A 214 -11.22 -1.22 -3.39
N ILE A 215 -10.44 -2.28 -3.67
CA ILE A 215 -10.63 -3.60 -3.06
C ILE A 215 -10.40 -3.51 -1.55
N GLY A 216 -9.28 -2.90 -1.12
CA GLY A 216 -9.00 -2.66 0.29
C GLY A 216 -10.05 -1.75 0.94
N ASP A 217 -10.44 -0.68 0.25
CA ASP A 217 -11.45 0.26 0.74
C ASP A 217 -12.83 -0.39 0.91
N ALA A 218 -13.20 -1.27 -0.01
CA ALA A 218 -14.44 -2.04 0.04
C ALA A 218 -14.45 -3.04 1.18
N TYR A 219 -13.33 -3.73 1.45
CA TYR A 219 -13.19 -4.58 2.64
C TYR A 219 -13.34 -3.78 3.94
N ARG A 220 -12.63 -2.65 4.08
CA ARG A 220 -12.75 -1.79 5.26
C ARG A 220 -14.19 -1.32 5.47
N SER A 221 -14.85 -0.91 4.40
CA SER A 221 -16.25 -0.46 4.44
C SER A 221 -17.20 -1.59 4.83
N TYR A 222 -16.99 -2.82 4.33
CA TYR A 222 -17.78 -3.99 4.72
C TYR A 222 -17.78 -4.24 6.24
N TYR A 223 -16.62 -4.12 6.91
CA TYR A 223 -16.56 -4.22 8.37
C TYR A 223 -17.17 -3.00 9.06
N ARG A 224 -16.85 -1.80 8.55
CA ARG A 224 -17.29 -0.52 9.13
C ARG A 224 -18.81 -0.38 9.13
N ASP A 225 -19.44 -0.68 7.99
CA ASP A 225 -20.90 -0.58 7.80
C ASP A 225 -21.65 -1.63 8.61
N ALA A 226 -21.01 -2.77 8.91
CA ALA A 226 -21.53 -3.77 9.83
C ALA A 226 -21.34 -3.39 11.32
N GLY A 227 -20.83 -2.19 11.63
CA GLY A 227 -20.57 -1.73 12.99
C GLY A 227 -19.46 -2.52 13.72
N LYS A 228 -18.63 -3.26 12.99
CA LYS A 228 -17.53 -4.06 13.54
C LYS A 228 -16.26 -3.20 13.64
N PRO A 229 -15.39 -3.46 14.63
CA PRO A 229 -14.03 -2.94 14.63
C PRO A 229 -13.32 -3.31 13.32
N LEU A 230 -12.53 -2.39 12.75
CA LEU A 230 -11.74 -2.74 11.58
C LEU A 230 -10.58 -3.67 11.97
N PRO A 231 -10.39 -4.79 11.25
CA PRO A 231 -9.22 -5.64 11.40
C PRO A 231 -7.90 -4.89 11.22
N ASN A 232 -6.90 -5.22 12.05
CA ASN A 232 -5.58 -4.57 12.06
C ASN A 232 -4.86 -4.70 10.72
N ASP A 233 -4.97 -5.84 10.06
CA ASP A 233 -4.37 -6.14 8.77
C ASP A 233 -5.03 -5.38 7.60
N LEU A 234 -6.28 -4.92 7.76
CA LEU A 234 -6.94 -4.01 6.82
C LEU A 234 -6.57 -2.54 7.06
N ILE A 235 -6.29 -2.15 8.30
CA ILE A 235 -5.82 -0.79 8.63
C ILE A 235 -4.35 -0.63 8.23
N TYR A 236 -3.53 -1.64 8.53
CA TYR A 236 -2.08 -1.66 8.29
C TYR A 236 -1.69 -2.82 7.34
N PRO A 237 -2.16 -2.80 6.08
CA PRO A 237 -1.85 -3.85 5.11
C PRO A 237 -0.37 -3.77 4.69
N MET A 238 0.20 -4.93 4.38
CA MET A 238 1.57 -5.08 3.85
C MET A 238 2.60 -4.17 4.55
N PRO A 239 2.84 -4.33 5.87
CA PRO A 239 3.81 -3.49 6.57
C PRO A 239 5.18 -3.60 5.93
N MET A 240 5.83 -2.45 5.73
CA MET A 240 7.18 -2.41 5.16
C MET A 240 8.23 -2.89 6.18
N PRO A 241 9.42 -3.34 5.75
CA PRO A 241 10.50 -3.79 6.64
C PRO A 241 10.88 -2.77 7.73
N GLU A 242 10.68 -1.48 7.46
CA GLU A 242 10.92 -0.39 8.41
C GLU A 242 10.03 -0.51 9.67
N THR A 243 8.88 -1.18 9.55
CA THR A 243 7.98 -1.47 10.69
C THR A 243 8.68 -2.30 11.77
N VAL A 244 9.61 -3.19 11.39
CA VAL A 244 10.45 -3.95 12.32
C VAL A 244 11.84 -3.35 12.51
N GLY A 245 12.09 -2.18 11.91
CA GLY A 245 13.33 -1.41 12.04
C GLY A 245 14.43 -1.75 11.03
N VAL A 246 14.08 -2.31 9.87
CA VAL A 246 15.03 -2.61 8.80
C VAL A 246 14.79 -1.69 7.61
N THR A 247 15.84 -1.09 7.06
CA THR A 247 15.80 -0.52 5.71
C THR A 247 16.51 -1.48 4.77
N LEU A 248 15.87 -1.84 3.66
CA LEU A 248 16.43 -2.72 2.63
C LEU A 248 16.95 -1.91 1.43
N GLU A 249 17.94 -2.44 0.72
CA GLU A 249 18.41 -1.86 -0.53
C GLU A 249 17.34 -2.02 -1.62
N PRO A 250 16.89 -0.93 -2.28
CA PRO A 250 15.77 -0.96 -3.23
C PRO A 250 16.06 -1.79 -4.49
N ASP A 251 17.34 -1.93 -4.85
CA ASP A 251 17.80 -2.65 -6.03
C ASP A 251 18.19 -4.10 -5.76
N HIS A 252 17.89 -4.63 -4.57
CA HIS A 252 18.18 -6.01 -4.20
C HIS A 252 16.91 -6.71 -3.73
N ILE A 253 16.98 -8.04 -3.58
CA ILE A 253 15.85 -8.84 -3.09
C ILE A 253 15.49 -8.44 -1.67
N ALA A 254 16.44 -8.58 -0.74
CA ALA A 254 16.24 -8.23 0.67
C ALA A 254 17.58 -8.02 1.41
N LYS A 255 18.48 -7.24 0.80
CA LYS A 255 19.75 -6.85 1.43
C LYS A 255 19.53 -5.73 2.43
N VAL A 256 20.07 -5.88 3.64
CA VAL A 256 19.95 -4.89 4.71
C VAL A 256 20.89 -3.72 4.44
N LYS A 257 20.31 -2.55 4.27
CA LYS A 257 21.03 -1.28 4.20
C LYS A 257 21.36 -0.76 5.58
N SER A 258 20.36 -0.72 6.46
CA SER A 258 20.51 -0.21 7.83
C SER A 258 19.49 -0.83 8.77
N VAL A 259 19.81 -0.77 10.07
CA VAL A 259 18.95 -1.27 11.15
C VAL A 259 18.81 -0.17 12.20
N VAL A 260 17.58 0.11 12.60
CA VAL A 260 17.28 1.11 13.64
C VAL A 260 17.72 0.58 15.01
N PRO A 261 18.55 1.29 15.79
CA PRO A 261 18.97 0.85 17.11
C PRO A 261 17.78 0.57 18.04
N GLY A 262 17.85 -0.53 18.81
CA GLY A 262 16.81 -0.93 19.76
C GLY A 262 15.49 -1.44 19.13
N SER A 263 15.40 -1.49 17.80
CA SER A 263 14.25 -2.04 17.07
C SER A 263 14.09 -3.55 17.25
N ILE A 264 12.97 -4.09 16.76
CA ILE A 264 12.70 -5.54 16.73
C ILE A 264 13.82 -6.28 16.00
N ALA A 265 14.22 -5.78 14.83
CA ALA A 265 15.29 -6.37 14.04
C ALA A 265 16.67 -6.27 14.70
N ALA A 266 17.01 -5.14 15.32
CA ALA A 266 18.27 -5.00 16.05
C ALA A 266 18.35 -6.00 17.21
N LYS A 267 17.27 -6.14 17.99
CA LYS A 267 17.18 -7.11 19.10
C LYS A 267 17.28 -8.56 18.63
N ALA A 268 16.85 -8.84 17.40
CA ALA A 268 16.99 -10.15 16.78
C ALA A 268 18.38 -10.42 16.21
N GLY A 269 19.29 -9.44 16.21
CA GLY A 269 20.67 -9.59 15.71
C GLY A 269 20.86 -9.37 14.21
N VAL A 270 19.93 -8.64 13.57
CA VAL A 270 20.08 -8.22 12.16
C VAL A 270 21.18 -7.17 12.06
N ASN A 271 22.07 -7.33 11.08
CA ASN A 271 23.18 -6.42 10.82
C ASN A 271 23.08 -5.79 9.41
N PRO A 272 23.57 -4.55 9.23
CA PRO A 272 23.83 -4.01 7.90
C PRO A 272 24.68 -4.99 7.06
N GLY A 273 24.29 -5.19 5.80
CA GLY A 273 24.93 -6.12 4.89
C GLY A 273 24.39 -7.56 4.93
N ASP A 274 23.52 -7.91 5.87
CA ASP A 274 22.81 -9.20 5.84
C ASP A 274 21.92 -9.29 4.58
N ASP A 275 21.84 -10.47 3.98
CA ASP A 275 20.87 -10.78 2.93
C ASP A 275 19.79 -11.70 3.50
N PHE A 276 18.54 -11.23 3.62
CA PHE A 276 17.44 -12.10 4.06
C PHE A 276 17.14 -13.17 3.01
N ILE A 277 17.18 -14.42 3.44
CA ILE A 277 16.79 -15.59 2.65
C ILE A 277 15.30 -15.86 2.83
N SER A 278 14.82 -15.84 4.07
CA SER A 278 13.42 -16.11 4.39
C SER A 278 12.93 -15.34 5.60
N VAL A 279 11.63 -15.00 5.60
CA VAL A 279 10.90 -14.46 6.76
C VAL A 279 9.57 -15.21 6.87
N GLY A 280 9.19 -15.59 8.09
CA GLY A 280 7.99 -16.41 8.34
C GLY A 280 8.03 -17.76 7.64
N GLY A 281 9.23 -18.33 7.44
CA GLY A 281 9.44 -19.58 6.70
C GLY A 281 9.30 -19.47 5.18
N GLN A 282 9.14 -18.27 4.63
CA GLN A 282 8.93 -18.04 3.21
C GLN A 282 10.21 -17.52 2.55
N LEU A 283 10.63 -18.16 1.45
CA LEU A 283 11.71 -17.65 0.60
C LEU A 283 11.37 -16.24 0.08
N LEU A 284 12.34 -15.33 0.03
CA LEU A 284 12.13 -13.99 -0.51
C LEU A 284 12.63 -13.91 -1.96
N LEU A 285 11.82 -13.33 -2.86
CA LEU A 285 12.27 -12.91 -4.20
C LEU A 285 12.24 -11.39 -4.39
N SER A 286 11.62 -10.65 -3.48
CA SER A 286 11.68 -9.19 -3.41
C SER A 286 11.31 -8.65 -2.02
N ILE A 287 11.44 -7.33 -1.85
CA ILE A 287 10.93 -6.58 -0.69
C ILE A 287 9.43 -6.79 -0.48
N ALA A 288 8.64 -7.00 -1.55
CA ALA A 288 7.20 -7.25 -1.43
C ALA A 288 6.89 -8.59 -0.75
N ASP A 289 7.75 -9.60 -0.87
CA ASP A 289 7.61 -10.84 -0.10
C ASP A 289 7.91 -10.62 1.39
N PHE A 290 8.86 -9.73 1.71
CA PHE A 290 9.10 -9.36 3.11
C PHE A 290 7.85 -8.70 3.70
N ALA A 291 7.26 -7.74 2.97
CA ALA A 291 6.02 -7.09 3.38
C ALA A 291 4.86 -8.08 3.52
N TRP A 292 4.76 -9.06 2.62
CA TRP A 292 3.81 -10.16 2.73
C TRP A 292 4.05 -11.02 3.98
N ALA A 293 5.30 -11.39 4.28
CA ALA A 293 5.62 -12.16 5.47
C ALA A 293 5.24 -11.41 6.77
N LEU A 294 5.46 -10.08 6.81
CA LEU A 294 4.97 -9.23 7.90
C LEU A 294 3.44 -9.10 7.91
N HIS A 295 2.78 -9.05 6.76
CA HIS A 295 1.33 -9.04 6.68
C HIS A 295 0.74 -10.32 7.31
N ARG A 296 1.37 -11.47 7.06
CA ARG A 296 0.97 -12.78 7.58
C ARG A 296 1.48 -13.10 9.00
N ALA A 297 2.34 -12.26 9.56
CA ALA A 297 2.91 -12.46 10.88
C ALA A 297 1.86 -12.36 11.99
N PRO A 298 2.06 -13.03 13.14
CA PRO A 298 1.13 -12.97 14.26
C PRO A 298 1.05 -11.56 14.86
N GLU A 299 -0.05 -11.27 15.56
CA GLU A 299 -0.25 -10.00 16.26
C GLU A 299 0.77 -9.78 17.40
N SER A 300 1.34 -10.86 17.93
CA SER A 300 2.49 -10.87 18.84
C SER A 300 3.16 -12.24 18.86
N GLY A 301 4.42 -12.31 19.29
CA GLY A 301 5.16 -13.57 19.46
C GLY A 301 6.30 -13.74 18.45
N PRO A 302 6.87 -14.95 18.32
CA PRO A 302 8.03 -15.18 17.47
C PRO A 302 7.66 -15.20 15.98
N LEU A 303 8.50 -14.57 15.16
CA LEU A 303 8.51 -14.71 13.70
C LEU A 303 9.92 -15.12 13.28
N ALA A 304 10.06 -16.33 12.74
CA ALA A 304 11.34 -16.85 12.29
C ALA A 304 11.83 -16.12 11.03
N ALA A 305 13.13 -15.86 10.97
CA ALA A 305 13.81 -15.35 9.79
C ALA A 305 15.14 -16.09 9.58
N LYS A 306 15.68 -16.00 8.38
CA LYS A 306 16.99 -16.53 8.04
C LYS A 306 17.73 -15.52 7.18
N VAL A 307 18.98 -15.24 7.54
CA VAL A 307 19.87 -14.34 6.80
C VAL A 307 21.11 -15.08 6.33
N LYS A 308 21.70 -14.59 5.25
CA LYS A 308 23.07 -14.88 4.85
C LYS A 308 23.97 -13.72 5.28
N ARG A 309 25.07 -14.06 5.97
CA ARG A 309 26.11 -13.13 6.40
C ARG A 309 27.47 -13.67 5.94
N GLY A 310 27.97 -13.12 4.83
CA GLY A 310 29.13 -13.69 4.15
C GLY A 310 28.84 -15.11 3.64
N PRO A 311 29.64 -16.13 3.99
CA PRO A 311 29.39 -17.52 3.58
C PRO A 311 28.35 -18.23 4.45
N SER A 312 28.02 -17.69 5.63
CA SER A 312 27.22 -18.38 6.64
C SER A 312 25.74 -18.02 6.55
N GLU A 313 24.87 -19.01 6.69
CA GLU A 313 23.45 -18.78 6.98
C GLU A 313 23.23 -18.76 8.50
N SER A 314 22.36 -17.88 8.98
CA SER A 314 22.04 -17.78 10.41
C SER A 314 20.53 -17.63 10.61
N PRO A 315 19.91 -18.44 11.49
CA PRO A 315 18.54 -18.24 11.89
C PRO A 315 18.45 -17.02 12.83
N LEU A 316 17.40 -16.23 12.66
CA LEU A 316 17.03 -15.12 13.54
C LEU A 316 15.56 -15.31 13.97
N THR A 317 15.19 -14.71 15.10
CA THR A 317 13.79 -14.68 15.55
C THR A 317 13.40 -13.24 15.90
N PHE A 318 12.42 -12.70 15.18
CA PHE A 318 11.79 -11.44 15.56
C PHE A 318 10.78 -11.72 16.67
N THR A 319 11.01 -11.17 17.86
CA THR A 319 10.01 -11.17 18.94
C THR A 319 9.08 -9.98 18.75
N LEU A 320 7.92 -10.22 18.16
CA LEU A 320 6.93 -9.20 17.85
C LEU A 320 6.12 -8.83 19.11
N PRO A 321 6.22 -7.60 19.64
CA PRO A 321 5.37 -7.17 20.74
C PRO A 321 3.92 -6.95 20.27
N ALA A 322 2.95 -7.05 21.19
CA ALA A 322 1.57 -6.70 20.87
C ALA A 322 1.48 -5.27 20.29
N GLY A 323 0.74 -5.12 19.19
CA GLY A 323 0.57 -3.83 18.52
C GLY A 323 1.76 -3.39 17.67
N TRP A 324 2.78 -4.22 17.44
CA TRP A 324 3.92 -3.88 16.56
C TRP A 324 3.47 -3.38 15.17
N ARG A 325 2.39 -3.95 14.64
CA ARG A 325 1.84 -3.61 13.32
C ARG A 325 1.36 -2.16 13.22
N THR A 326 0.91 -1.57 14.34
CA THR A 326 0.40 -0.19 14.35
C THR A 326 1.51 0.84 14.11
N LYS A 327 2.78 0.42 14.19
CA LYS A 327 3.94 1.25 13.86
C LYS A 327 4.18 1.40 12.36
N SER A 328 3.39 0.72 11.52
CA SER A 328 3.48 0.87 10.08
C SER A 328 2.98 2.26 9.65
N ASP A 329 3.80 3.00 8.89
CA ASP A 329 3.39 4.28 8.33
C ASP A 329 2.41 4.07 7.16
N ILE A 330 1.16 4.40 7.41
CA ILE A 330 0.08 4.36 6.42
C ILE A 330 -0.28 5.74 5.88
N SER A 331 0.30 6.83 6.39
CA SER A 331 -0.15 8.20 6.10
C SER A 331 -0.15 8.55 4.60
N LYS A 332 0.80 8.00 3.83
CA LYS A 332 0.94 8.25 2.39
C LYS A 332 0.25 7.22 1.50
N ARG A 333 -0.42 6.23 2.08
CA ARG A 333 -1.18 5.21 1.36
C ARG A 333 -2.51 5.77 0.87
N VAL A 334 -2.92 5.43 -0.35
CA VAL A 334 -4.19 5.91 -0.93
C VAL A 334 -5.39 5.40 -0.13
N GLY A 335 -5.33 4.16 0.37
CA GLY A 335 -6.37 3.56 1.21
C GLY A 335 -6.52 4.23 2.58
N THR A 336 -5.59 5.11 2.98
CA THR A 336 -5.72 5.92 4.19
C THR A 336 -6.68 7.08 4.01
N TRP A 337 -6.93 7.53 2.78
CA TRP A 337 -7.88 8.60 2.51
C TRP A 337 -9.29 8.30 3.05
N PRO A 338 -9.97 7.19 2.69
CA PRO A 338 -11.28 6.87 3.26
C PRO A 338 -11.22 6.62 4.78
N MET A 339 -10.12 6.07 5.30
CA MET A 339 -9.94 5.91 6.75
C MET A 339 -9.86 7.25 7.50
N ARG A 340 -9.26 8.30 6.91
CA ARG A 340 -9.31 9.67 7.47
C ARG A 340 -10.74 10.19 7.53
N ALA A 341 -11.58 9.88 6.55
CA ALA A 341 -13.00 10.25 6.59
C ALA A 341 -13.69 9.57 7.78
N MET A 342 -13.47 8.26 7.94
CA MET A 342 -14.06 7.45 9.01
C MET A 342 -13.63 7.88 10.41
N ALA A 343 -12.32 8.04 10.63
CA ALA A 343 -11.71 8.19 11.94
C ALA A 343 -11.46 9.64 12.36
N LEU A 344 -11.14 10.51 11.39
CA LEU A 344 -10.65 11.87 11.63
C LEU A 344 -11.55 12.94 11.00
N GLY A 345 -12.73 12.55 10.51
CA GLY A 345 -13.66 13.43 9.82
C GLY A 345 -13.03 14.18 8.65
N GLY A 346 -12.05 13.57 7.98
CA GLY A 346 -11.31 14.13 6.84
C GLY A 346 -10.18 15.09 7.19
N MET A 347 -9.75 15.19 8.46
CA MET A 347 -8.51 15.89 8.81
C MET A 347 -7.28 15.16 8.24
N THR A 348 -6.32 15.95 7.77
CA THR A 348 -4.93 15.50 7.53
C THR A 348 -4.07 16.01 8.68
N LEU A 349 -3.46 15.08 9.40
CA LEU A 349 -2.73 15.35 10.63
C LEU A 349 -1.23 15.09 10.47
N VAL A 350 -0.40 15.89 11.14
CA VAL A 350 1.06 15.71 11.17
C VAL A 350 1.55 15.79 12.62
N ASP A 351 2.39 14.83 13.05
CA ASP A 351 3.02 14.90 14.36
C ASP A 351 3.97 16.09 14.42
N LEU A 352 3.79 16.98 15.40
CA LEU A 352 4.67 18.12 15.58
C LEU A 352 6.07 17.64 15.98
N PRO A 353 7.14 18.16 15.33
CA PRO A 353 8.51 17.94 15.78
C PRO A 353 8.72 18.42 17.22
N ASP A 354 9.73 17.86 17.90
CA ASP A 354 10.10 18.23 19.27
C ASP A 354 10.40 19.73 19.44
N SER A 355 10.99 20.38 18.43
CA SER A 355 11.26 21.82 18.41
C SER A 355 9.97 22.62 18.50
N ASP A 356 8.99 22.28 17.67
CA ASP A 356 7.74 23.03 17.54
C ASP A 356 6.85 22.82 18.75
N ARG A 357 6.92 21.61 19.33
CA ARG A 357 6.31 21.31 20.64
C ARG A 357 6.89 22.20 21.72
N ALA A 358 8.22 22.31 21.80
CA ALA A 358 8.89 23.15 22.79
C ALA A 358 8.50 24.64 22.66
N THR A 359 8.47 25.18 21.44
CA THR A 359 8.02 26.56 21.18
C THR A 359 6.58 26.81 21.63
N ARG A 360 5.72 25.78 21.61
CA ARG A 360 4.31 25.85 22.02
C ARG A 360 4.05 25.38 23.45
N GLY A 361 5.09 25.10 24.24
CA GLY A 361 4.96 24.60 25.62
C GLY A 361 4.28 23.22 25.72
N LEU A 362 4.36 22.41 24.65
CA LEU A 362 3.73 21.09 24.58
C LEU A 362 4.73 19.99 24.98
N ALA A 363 4.25 19.02 25.75
CA ALA A 363 5.05 17.88 26.17
C ALA A 363 5.43 16.97 24.98
N LYS A 364 6.60 16.34 25.07
CA LYS A 364 7.17 15.50 24.00
C LYS A 364 6.54 14.10 23.90
N ASP A 365 5.86 13.67 24.96
CA ASP A 365 5.24 12.35 25.11
C ASP A 365 3.71 12.38 24.95
N LYS A 366 3.13 13.55 24.68
CA LYS A 366 1.68 13.76 24.50
C LYS A 366 1.30 13.92 23.03
N LEU A 367 0.03 13.68 22.72
CA LEU A 367 -0.53 13.93 21.40
C LEU A 367 -0.42 15.43 21.10
N ALA A 368 0.10 15.75 19.92
CA ALA A 368 0.12 17.11 19.38
C ALA A 368 0.19 17.01 17.86
N LEU A 369 -0.96 16.63 17.27
CA LEU A 369 -1.08 16.46 15.84
C LEU A 369 -1.59 17.78 15.21
N HIS A 370 -0.77 18.41 14.38
CA HIS A 370 -1.13 19.63 13.65
C HIS A 370 -2.13 19.31 12.53
N VAL A 371 -3.24 20.04 12.48
CA VAL A 371 -4.25 19.96 11.43
C VAL A 371 -3.74 20.71 10.20
N LYS A 372 -3.04 19.98 9.33
CA LYS A 372 -2.51 20.51 8.07
C LYS A 372 -3.61 20.87 7.07
N GLY A 373 -4.71 20.11 7.10
CA GLY A 373 -5.82 20.30 6.18
C GLY A 373 -7.10 19.62 6.65
N LEU A 374 -8.21 20.04 6.05
CA LEU A 374 -9.56 19.55 6.30
C LEU A 374 -10.24 19.22 4.96
N GLY A 375 -10.90 18.07 4.91
CA GLY A 375 -11.78 17.73 3.80
C GLY A 375 -12.99 18.67 3.72
N GLN A 376 -13.54 18.78 2.50
CA GLN A 376 -14.55 19.80 2.18
C GLN A 376 -15.95 19.22 1.95
N TYR A 377 -16.05 17.94 1.56
CA TYR A 377 -17.30 17.35 1.10
C TYR A 377 -17.56 15.96 1.71
N ASN A 378 -18.84 15.57 1.76
CA ASN A 378 -19.30 14.25 2.22
C ASN A 378 -18.72 13.88 3.61
N LYS A 379 -18.42 12.59 3.84
CA LYS A 379 -17.80 12.08 5.08
C LYS A 379 -16.50 12.83 5.44
N HIS A 380 -15.78 13.37 4.46
CA HIS A 380 -14.55 14.13 4.68
C HIS A 380 -14.78 15.56 5.19
N ALA A 381 -16.00 16.09 5.15
CA ALA A 381 -16.31 17.40 5.71
C ALA A 381 -16.60 17.35 7.22
N ALA A 382 -16.68 16.15 7.81
CA ALA A 382 -17.22 15.95 9.14
C ALA A 382 -16.48 16.74 10.24
N ALA A 383 -15.15 16.79 10.22
CA ALA A 383 -14.38 17.59 11.17
C ALA A 383 -14.56 19.09 10.91
N LYS A 384 -14.54 19.53 9.65
CA LYS A 384 -14.78 20.94 9.30
C LYS A 384 -16.15 21.41 9.81
N ASN A 385 -17.19 20.61 9.57
CA ASN A 385 -18.55 20.90 10.00
C ASN A 385 -18.70 20.86 11.53
N ALA A 386 -17.86 20.09 12.21
CA ALA A 386 -17.77 20.04 13.67
C ALA A 386 -16.95 21.21 14.27
N GLY A 387 -16.44 22.13 13.45
CA GLY A 387 -15.74 23.34 13.91
C GLY A 387 -14.23 23.20 14.09
N PHE A 388 -13.62 22.10 13.64
CA PHE A 388 -12.16 22.00 13.52
C PHE A 388 -11.66 22.96 12.45
N GLN A 389 -10.48 23.54 12.69
CA GLN A 389 -9.86 24.51 11.80
C GLN A 389 -8.47 24.04 11.36
N LYS A 390 -8.03 24.53 10.20
CA LYS A 390 -6.63 24.42 9.82
C LYS A 390 -5.78 25.10 10.89
N ASP A 391 -4.62 24.53 11.17
CA ASP A 391 -3.67 24.99 12.17
C ASP A 391 -4.04 24.74 13.64
N ASP A 392 -5.21 24.16 13.91
CA ASP A 392 -5.48 23.53 15.21
C ASP A 392 -4.40 22.46 15.51
N VAL A 393 -4.05 22.29 16.78
CA VAL A 393 -3.23 21.15 17.24
C VAL A 393 -4.11 20.23 18.07
N LEU A 394 -4.37 19.02 17.58
CA LEU A 394 -5.11 18.01 18.31
C LEU A 394 -4.27 17.50 19.50
N LEU A 395 -4.76 17.77 20.70
CA LEU A 395 -4.11 17.40 21.97
C LEU A 395 -4.71 16.13 22.59
N GLU A 396 -5.98 15.84 22.31
CA GLU A 396 -6.67 14.65 22.78
C GLU A 396 -7.82 14.30 21.84
N LEU A 397 -8.06 13.00 21.61
CA LEU A 397 -9.26 12.49 20.96
C LEU A 397 -9.76 11.25 21.68
N ASN A 398 -10.98 11.31 22.22
CA ASN A 398 -11.64 10.22 22.94
C ASN A 398 -10.78 9.64 24.08
N GLY A 399 -10.22 10.51 24.93
CA GLY A 399 -9.32 10.11 26.03
C GLY A 399 -7.91 9.67 25.58
N LYS A 400 -7.61 9.68 24.27
CA LYS A 400 -6.29 9.35 23.74
C LYS A 400 -5.45 10.61 23.67
N SER A 401 -4.45 10.71 24.54
CA SER A 401 -3.57 11.88 24.66
C SER A 401 -2.07 11.53 24.65
N ALA A 402 -1.71 10.26 24.49
CA ALA A 402 -0.31 9.85 24.33
C ALA A 402 0.19 10.21 22.93
N ARG A 403 1.50 10.50 22.79
CA ARG A 403 2.08 10.79 21.48
C ARG A 403 1.85 9.63 20.52
N ALA A 404 1.31 9.96 19.37
CA ALA A 404 1.01 9.04 18.30
C ALA A 404 1.13 9.78 16.96
N THR A 405 1.43 9.03 15.91
CA THR A 405 1.30 9.48 14.52
C THR A 405 -0.16 9.50 14.09
N GLU A 406 -0.44 10.11 12.94
CA GLU A 406 -1.77 10.06 12.33
C GLU A 406 -2.24 8.62 12.09
N GLY A 407 -1.36 7.76 11.56
CA GLY A 407 -1.70 6.36 11.27
C GLY A 407 -2.06 5.58 12.54
N GLU A 408 -1.29 5.75 13.61
CA GLU A 408 -1.58 5.13 14.90
C GLU A 408 -2.91 5.60 15.49
N LEU A 409 -3.20 6.91 15.43
CA LEU A 409 -4.48 7.44 15.91
C LEU A 409 -5.65 6.92 15.08
N ILE A 410 -5.53 6.87 13.75
CA ILE A 410 -6.54 6.27 12.86
C ILE A 410 -6.84 4.84 13.30
N GLY A 411 -5.83 3.99 13.49
CA GLY A 411 -6.07 2.62 13.91
C GLY A 411 -6.72 2.51 15.27
N GLN A 412 -6.23 3.28 16.26
CA GLN A 412 -6.82 3.31 17.60
C GLN A 412 -8.31 3.69 17.57
N ILE A 413 -8.71 4.64 16.73
CA ILE A 413 -10.10 5.09 16.61
C ILE A 413 -10.95 4.05 15.87
N LEU A 414 -10.49 3.53 14.73
CA LEU A 414 -11.23 2.56 13.91
C LEU A 414 -11.43 1.20 14.59
N GLN A 415 -10.62 0.88 15.59
CA GLN A 415 -10.75 -0.35 16.38
C GLN A 415 -11.64 -0.19 17.61
N SER A 416 -11.86 1.02 18.10
CA SER A 416 -12.54 1.26 19.38
C SER A 416 -13.87 2.00 19.28
N THR A 417 -14.28 2.39 18.07
CA THR A 417 -15.47 3.23 17.85
C THR A 417 -16.29 2.73 16.66
N ARG A 418 -17.57 3.11 16.61
CA ARG A 418 -18.53 2.77 15.56
C ARG A 418 -19.02 4.01 14.80
N PRO A 419 -19.59 3.86 13.59
CA PRO A 419 -20.25 4.95 12.90
C PRO A 419 -21.34 5.61 13.77
N GLY A 420 -21.44 6.93 13.73
CA GLY A 420 -22.43 7.71 14.48
C GLY A 420 -22.02 8.12 15.90
N GLU A 421 -21.00 7.51 16.48
CA GLU A 421 -20.43 7.97 17.76
C GLU A 421 -19.85 9.38 17.63
N LYS A 422 -19.93 10.18 18.71
CA LYS A 422 -19.35 11.53 18.78
C LYS A 422 -18.21 11.52 19.78
N LEU A 423 -17.00 11.74 19.30
CA LEU A 423 -15.80 11.68 20.12
C LEU A 423 -15.43 13.06 20.63
N LYS A 424 -15.22 13.19 21.94
CA LYS A 424 -14.67 14.41 22.53
C LYS A 424 -13.24 14.62 22.02
N ALA A 425 -12.96 15.83 21.56
CA ALA A 425 -11.64 16.24 21.13
C ALA A 425 -11.25 17.53 21.84
N THR A 426 -9.97 17.64 22.18
CA THR A 426 -9.38 18.88 22.70
C THR A 426 -8.32 19.34 21.71
N VAL A 427 -8.47 20.56 21.20
CA VAL A 427 -7.50 21.19 20.30
C VAL A 427 -6.91 22.45 20.92
N LEU A 428 -5.67 22.76 20.57
CA LEU A 428 -5.07 24.07 20.79
C LEU A 428 -5.25 24.91 19.53
N ARG A 429 -5.94 26.05 19.65
CA ARG A 429 -6.19 27.03 18.59
C ARG A 429 -5.55 28.35 18.99
N GLY A 430 -4.42 28.69 18.37
CA GLY A 430 -3.53 29.72 18.91
C GLY A 430 -3.09 29.31 20.32
N ASP A 431 -3.45 30.10 21.33
CA ASP A 431 -3.14 29.81 22.74
C ASP A 431 -4.35 29.26 23.52
N GLN A 432 -5.51 29.10 22.86
CA GLN A 432 -6.75 28.67 23.51
C GLN A 432 -6.99 27.18 23.34
N ARG A 433 -7.40 26.52 24.44
CA ARG A 433 -7.91 25.15 24.39
C ARG A 433 -9.40 25.18 24.02
N VAL A 434 -9.76 24.46 22.97
CA VAL A 434 -11.14 24.35 22.48
C VAL A 434 -11.57 22.89 22.54
N GLU A 435 -12.74 22.64 23.11
CA GLU A 435 -13.38 21.33 23.08
C GLU A 435 -14.32 21.23 21.88
N LEU A 436 -14.22 20.13 21.14
CA LEU A 436 -15.03 19.84 19.96
C LEU A 436 -15.57 18.40 20.04
N LEU A 437 -16.60 18.11 19.24
CA LEU A 437 -17.14 16.77 19.09
C LEU A 437 -16.95 16.30 17.64
N LEU A 438 -16.13 15.28 17.44
CA LEU A 438 -15.88 14.69 16.13
C LEU A 438 -16.87 13.54 15.87
N PRO A 439 -17.78 13.66 14.89
CA PRO A 439 -18.69 12.56 14.54
C PRO A 439 -17.96 11.49 13.70
N MET A 440 -18.01 10.25 14.15
CA MET A 440 -17.46 9.09 13.46
C MET A 440 -18.31 8.71 12.24
N GLN A 441 -17.63 8.43 11.12
CA GLN A 441 -18.28 8.15 9.82
C GLN A 441 -18.29 6.67 9.43
#